data_AF-A0A1H0DP96-F1
#
_entry.id   AF-A0A1H0DP96-F1
#
_cell.length_a   1.000
_cell.length_b   1.000
_cell.length_c   1.000
_cell.angle_alpha   90.00
_cell.angle_beta   90.00
_cell.angle_gamma   90.00
#
_symmetry.space_group_name_H-M   'P 1'
#
loop_
_entity.id
_entity.type
_entity.pdbx_description
1 polymer ?
#
loop_
_entity_poly.entity_id
_entity_poly.type
_entity_poly.pdbx_seq_one_letter_code
_entity_poly.pdbx_strand_id
1 'polypeptide(L)'
;MTHAQSEDLLGAWMREVIRQLFRDHLTLRATDEVRREEVVDAAGAERSRIERGRHRMPDTVFGKVTVVRIAQYCNGFWCDGGLGSGGVWPRRL
;
A
#
# COMPACT_ATOMS: atom_id res chain seq x y z
N MET A 1 12.25 31.54 -20.55
CA MET A 1 11.94 30.10 -20.43
C MET A 1 11.76 29.56 -21.83
N THR A 2 12.46 28.49 -22.19
CA THR A 2 12.28 27.84 -23.51
C THR A 2 11.06 26.91 -23.46
N HIS A 3 10.55 26.53 -24.63
CA HIS A 3 9.45 25.57 -24.72
C HIS A 3 9.82 24.23 -24.06
N ALA A 4 11.01 23.69 -24.37
CA ALA A 4 11.52 22.46 -23.76
C ALA A 4 11.62 22.54 -22.22
N GLN A 5 12.10 23.67 -21.68
CA GLN A 5 12.12 23.89 -20.23
C GLN A 5 10.71 23.87 -19.62
N SER A 6 9.71 24.32 -20.38
CA SER A 6 8.31 24.33 -19.94
C SER A 6 7.74 22.92 -19.92
N GLU A 7 8.03 22.11 -20.94
CA GLU A 7 7.63 20.70 -21.03
C GLU A 7 8.23 19.86 -19.91
N ASP A 8 9.52 20.06 -19.60
CA ASP A 8 10.19 19.34 -18.50
C ASP A 8 9.56 19.64 -17.14
N LEU A 9 9.28 20.93 -16.86
CA LEU A 9 8.63 21.35 -15.62
C LEU A 9 7.21 20.79 -15.50
N LEU A 10 6.44 20.83 -16.60
CA LEU A 10 5.10 20.27 -16.66
C LEU A 10 5.14 18.74 -16.45
N GLY A 11 6.08 18.05 -17.07
CA GLY A 11 6.26 16.61 -16.90
C GLY A 11 6.57 16.22 -15.46
N ALA A 12 7.46 16.96 -14.79
CA ALA A 12 7.80 16.73 -13.39
C ALA A 12 6.59 16.96 -12.47
N TRP A 13 5.87 18.06 -12.66
CA TRP A 13 4.69 18.39 -11.86
C TRP A 13 3.55 17.38 -12.06
N MET A 14 3.30 16.98 -13.31
CA MET A 14 2.24 16.03 -13.63
C MET A 14 2.51 14.64 -13.03
N ARG A 15 3.77 14.19 -13.00
CA ARG A 15 4.15 12.93 -12.32
C ARG A 15 3.81 12.97 -10.83
N GLU A 16 4.03 14.10 -10.18
CA GLU A 16 3.71 14.28 -8.77
C GLU A 16 2.19 14.29 -8.52
N VAL A 17 1.41 14.94 -9.39
CA VAL A 17 -0.06 14.91 -9.32
C VAL A 17 -0.57 13.48 -9.47
N ILE A 18 -0.06 12.71 -10.44
CA ILE A 18 -0.46 11.31 -10.64
C ILE A 18 -0.08 10.46 -9.42
N ARG A 19 1.09 10.67 -8.83
CA ARG A 19 1.52 9.98 -7.61
C ARG A 19 0.57 10.26 -6.43
N GLN A 20 0.11 11.50 -6.29
CA GLN A 20 -0.85 11.88 -5.24
C GLN A 20 -2.23 11.27 -5.49
N LEU A 21 -2.76 11.34 -6.72
CA LEU A 21 -4.02 10.69 -7.08
C LEU A 21 -3.98 9.18 -6.84
N PHE A 22 -2.84 8.55 -7.13
CA PHE A 22 -2.65 7.12 -6.86
C PHE A 22 -2.67 6.83 -5.35
N ARG A 23 -2.01 7.66 -4.53
CA ARG A 23 -2.08 7.55 -3.08
C ARG A 23 -3.52 7.69 -2.58
N ASP A 24 -4.26 8.68 -3.06
CA ASP A 24 -5.62 8.97 -2.62
C ASP A 24 -6.58 7.86 -3.02
N HIS A 25 -6.41 7.30 -4.23
CA HIS A 25 -7.12 6.10 -4.65
C HIS A 25 -6.89 4.92 -3.70
N LEU A 26 -5.65 4.69 -3.26
CA LEU A 26 -5.34 3.63 -2.30
C LEU A 26 -5.91 3.92 -0.91
N THR A 27 -5.98 5.18 -0.50
CA THR A 27 -6.64 5.61 0.75
C THR A 27 -8.15 5.33 0.70
N LEU A 28 -8.82 5.64 -0.42
CA LEU A 28 -10.23 5.31 -0.62
C LEU A 28 -10.45 3.81 -0.56
N ARG A 29 -9.60 3.03 -1.24
CA ARG A 29 -9.66 1.56 -1.20
C ARG A 29 -9.43 0.99 0.19
N ALA A 30 -8.63 1.64 1.02
CA ALA A 30 -8.44 1.24 2.42
C ALA A 30 -9.70 1.46 3.27
N THR A 31 -10.52 2.46 2.93
CA THR A 31 -11.79 2.74 3.63
C THR A 31 -12.81 1.64 3.34
N ASP A 32 -12.81 1.14 2.10
CA ASP A 32 -13.68 0.04 1.65
C ASP A 32 -13.10 -1.36 1.95
N GLU A 33 -11.91 -1.44 2.56
CA GLU A 33 -11.25 -2.71 2.85
C GLU A 33 -12.00 -3.47 3.95
N VAL A 34 -12.86 -4.40 3.53
CA VAL A 34 -13.63 -5.27 4.42
C VAL A 34 -12.71 -6.27 5.11
N ARG A 35 -12.92 -6.43 6.42
CA ARG A 35 -12.28 -7.47 7.22
C ARG A 35 -12.65 -8.85 6.65
N ARG A 36 -11.65 -9.67 6.34
CA ARG A 36 -11.89 -11.10 6.18
C ARG A 36 -11.99 -11.74 7.56
N GLU A 37 -13.15 -12.32 7.85
CA GLU A 37 -13.45 -12.94 9.14
C GLU A 37 -12.71 -14.27 9.32
N GLU A 38 -12.54 -15.00 8.21
CA GLU A 38 -11.80 -16.25 8.18
C GLU A 38 -10.61 -16.07 7.23
N VAL A 39 -9.43 -15.83 7.80
CA VAL A 39 -8.20 -15.93 7.00
C VAL A 39 -7.42 -17.10 7.51
N VAL A 40 -7.34 -18.12 6.68
CA VAL A 40 -6.51 -19.28 6.88
C VAL A 40 -5.27 -19.10 6.01
N ASP A 41 -4.09 -19.38 6.55
CA ASP A 41 -2.88 -19.38 5.75
C ASP A 41 -2.81 -20.62 4.82
N ALA A 42 -1.78 -20.70 3.98
CA ALA A 42 -1.60 -21.81 3.06
C ALA A 42 -1.40 -23.18 3.75
N ALA A 43 -1.12 -23.18 5.06
CA ALA A 43 -0.92 -24.37 5.88
C ALA A 43 -2.16 -24.72 6.73
N GLY A 44 -3.27 -24.00 6.59
CA GLY A 44 -4.49 -24.29 7.34
C GLY A 44 -4.59 -23.59 8.70
N ALA A 45 -3.66 -22.70 9.06
CA ALA A 45 -3.68 -22.01 10.34
C ALA A 45 -4.54 -20.74 10.30
N GLU A 46 -5.45 -20.59 11.27
CA GLU A 46 -6.30 -19.41 11.42
C GLU A 46 -5.47 -18.16 11.80
N ARG A 47 -5.74 -17.03 11.12
CA ARG A 47 -5.12 -15.73 11.38
C ARG A 47 -5.99 -14.91 12.33
N SER A 48 -5.82 -15.14 13.63
CA SER A 48 -6.62 -14.49 14.67
C SER A 48 -6.21 -13.05 14.99
N ARG A 49 -4.96 -12.64 14.70
CA ARG A 49 -4.44 -11.31 15.06
C ARG A 49 -4.44 -10.34 13.88
N ILE A 50 -5.28 -9.31 14.00
CA ILE A 50 -5.50 -8.26 13.01
C ILE A 50 -5.15 -6.90 13.63
N GLU A 51 -4.33 -6.10 12.95
CA GLU A 51 -4.01 -4.74 13.37
C GLU A 51 -4.52 -3.76 12.30
N ARG A 52 -5.42 -2.86 12.72
CA ARG A 52 -5.93 -1.75 11.90
C ARG A 52 -4.94 -0.59 12.00
N GLY A 53 -4.81 0.20 10.94
CA GLY A 53 -4.01 1.42 10.99
C GLY A 53 -2.53 1.25 10.66
N ARG A 54 -2.13 0.15 10.00
CA ARG A 54 -0.72 -0.05 9.66
C ARG A 54 -0.30 0.81 8.47
N HIS A 55 0.67 1.69 8.70
CA HIS A 55 1.30 2.50 7.66
C HIS A 55 2.19 1.64 6.76
N ARG A 56 2.11 1.88 5.44
CA ARG A 56 2.91 1.23 4.40
C ARG A 56 3.44 2.25 3.44
N MET A 57 4.63 1.97 2.90
CA MET A 57 5.28 2.79 1.89
C MET A 57 5.62 1.94 0.66
N PRO A 58 4.63 1.55 -0.16
CA PRO A 58 4.91 0.81 -1.38
C PRO A 58 5.75 1.66 -2.36
N ASP A 59 6.75 1.02 -2.95
CA ASP A 59 7.44 1.51 -4.13
C ASP A 59 6.56 1.24 -5.37
N THR A 60 6.21 2.31 -6.09
CA THR A 60 5.34 2.24 -7.28
C THR A 60 6.07 2.84 -8.48
N VAL A 61 5.56 2.59 -9.69
CA VAL A 61 6.07 3.23 -10.91
C VAL A 61 5.97 4.76 -10.88
N PHE A 62 5.09 5.31 -10.03
CA PHE A 62 4.93 6.76 -9.81
C PHE A 62 5.79 7.28 -8.65
N GLY A 63 6.64 6.42 -8.07
CA GLY A 63 7.43 6.71 -6.88
C GLY A 63 6.78 6.17 -5.60
N LYS A 64 7.37 6.53 -4.45
CA LYS A 64 6.91 6.08 -3.14
C LYS A 64 5.61 6.77 -2.75
N VAL A 65 4.65 6.00 -2.25
CA VAL A 65 3.41 6.54 -1.65
C VAL A 65 3.25 5.99 -0.24
N THR A 66 2.67 6.78 0.67
CA THR A 66 2.37 6.32 2.04
C THR A 66 0.88 6.09 2.20
N VAL A 67 0.50 4.89 2.63
CA VAL A 67 -0.89 4.46 2.79
C VAL A 67 -1.09 3.77 4.14
N VAL A 68 -2.33 3.75 4.64
CA VAL A 68 -2.70 3.06 5.87
C VAL A 68 -3.71 1.98 5.52
N ARG A 69 -3.38 0.71 5.80
CA ARG A 69 -4.20 -0.45 5.41
C ARG A 69 -4.24 -1.53 6.49
N ILE A 70 -5.17 -2.47 6.38
CA ILE A 70 -5.28 -3.59 7.31
C ILE A 70 -4.10 -4.55 7.09
N ALA A 71 -3.49 -5.01 8.19
CA ALA A 71 -2.49 -6.06 8.17
C ALA A 71 -2.92 -7.23 9.07
N GLN A 72 -2.63 -8.44 8.61
CA GLN A 72 -2.91 -9.68 9.31
C GLN A 72 -1.60 -10.31 9.76
N TYR A 73 -1.56 -10.87 10.96
CA TYR A 73 -0.36 -11.49 11.53
C TYR A 73 -0.47 -13.02 11.51
N CYS A 74 0.59 -13.70 11.09
CA CYS A 74 0.68 -15.16 11.09
C CYS A 74 2.14 -15.62 11.32
N ASN A 75 2.36 -16.64 12.15
CA ASN A 75 3.63 -17.35 12.28
C ASN A 75 4.88 -16.46 12.45
N GLY A 76 4.79 -15.37 13.22
CA GLY A 76 5.92 -14.43 13.40
C GLY A 76 5.93 -13.26 12.42
N PHE A 77 5.07 -13.26 11.40
CA PHE A 77 5.16 -12.43 10.21
C PHE A 77 3.85 -11.69 9.89
N TRP A 78 3.98 -10.56 9.17
CA TRP A 78 2.83 -9.75 8.71
C TRP A 78 2.48 -10.07 7.25
N CYS A 79 1.19 -10.22 6.96
CA CYS A 79 0.61 -10.47 5.64
C CYS A 79 -0.36 -9.36 5.21
N ASP A 80 -0.41 -9.11 3.90
CA ASP A 80 -1.29 -8.13 3.24
C ASP A 80 -2.66 -8.68 2.87
N GLY A 81 -3.70 -7.84 3.03
CA GLY A 81 -5.11 -8.19 2.79
C GLY A 81 -5.56 -8.23 1.31
N GLY A 82 -4.70 -8.02 0.32
CA GLY A 82 -5.16 -8.13 -1.08
C GLY A 82 -4.36 -7.43 -2.19
N LEU A 83 -3.03 -7.42 -2.14
CA LEU A 83 -2.22 -7.16 -3.34
C LEU A 83 -1.26 -8.32 -3.52
N GLY A 84 -1.26 -8.91 -4.71
CA GLY A 84 -0.53 -10.12 -5.09
C GLY A 84 1.00 -9.97 -5.13
N SER A 85 1.59 -9.60 -4.01
CA SER A 85 3.01 -9.78 -3.75
C SER A 85 3.14 -10.13 -2.27
N GLY A 86 3.45 -11.41 -1.99
CA GLY A 86 3.68 -11.97 -0.66
C GLY A 86 4.92 -11.39 0.01
N GLY A 87 4.92 -10.08 0.25
CA GLY A 87 5.97 -9.38 0.99
C GLY A 87 5.77 -9.58 2.48
N VAL A 88 6.54 -10.50 3.05
CA VAL A 88 6.65 -10.68 4.49
C VAL A 88 7.58 -9.60 5.05
N TRP A 89 7.09 -8.75 5.95
CA TRP A 89 7.87 -7.66 6.55
C TRP A 89 8.02 -7.81 8.07
N PRO A 90 9.22 -7.60 8.64
CA PRO A 90 9.41 -7.56 10.09
C PRO A 90 8.80 -6.30 10.72
N ARG A 91 8.53 -6.37 12.03
CA ARG A 91 8.00 -5.27 12.85
C ARG A 91 8.99 -4.10 12.83
N ARG A 92 8.58 -2.92 12.37
CA ARG A 92 9.26 -1.66 12.69
C ARG A 92 8.40 -0.98 13.76
N LEU A 93 9.02 -0.77 14.93
CA LEU A 93 8.47 -0.02 16.06
C LEU A 93 8.15 1.42 15.64
#